data_AF-A0A7V2CXE4-F1
#
_entry.id   AF-A0A7V2CXE4-F1
#
_cell.length_a   1.000
_cell.length_b   1.000
_cell.length_c   1.000
_cell.angle_alpha   90.00
_cell.angle_beta   90.00
_cell.angle_gamma   90.00
#
_symmetry.space_group_name_H-M   'P 1'
#
loop_
_entity.id
_entity.type
_entity.pdbx_description
1 polymer ?
#
loop_
_entity_poly.entity_id
_entity_poly.type
_entity_poly.pdbx_seq_one_letter_code
_entity_poly.pdbx_strand_id
1 'polypeptide(L)'
;MRKLLLCLLPILALTSCETVPSQDANARREMMESIRQEPAGDYYIGRRYYKEDYKFWGWVRAPRQSWTQAKLVMLNEQQKLAPDRAAGTLGSDNNHEYRLSGQFSGDTVYEPASNGFYPEFVLTGAELLDDTPPPIYKSRGALDPKIRIIAQPY
;
A
#
# COMPACT_ATOMS: atom_id res chain seq x y z
N MET A 1 -6.87 76.73 1.02
CA MET A 1 -5.67 75.87 0.89
C MET A 1 -6.14 74.41 0.94
N ARG A 2 -6.18 73.70 -0.20
CA ARG A 2 -6.79 72.37 -0.36
C ARG A 2 -5.66 71.34 -0.39
N LYS A 3 -5.49 70.55 0.68
CA LYS A 3 -4.43 69.55 0.79
C LYS A 3 -4.80 68.31 -0.04
N LEU A 4 -3.98 68.01 -1.03
CA LEU A 4 -4.03 66.80 -1.85
C LEU A 4 -3.30 65.68 -1.09
N LEU A 5 -4.00 64.62 -0.70
CA LEU A 5 -3.41 63.46 -0.02
C LEU A 5 -3.08 62.39 -1.07
N LEU A 6 -1.79 62.20 -1.36
CA LEU A 6 -1.28 61.17 -2.26
C LEU A 6 -1.30 59.81 -1.52
N CYS A 7 -2.13 58.87 -1.96
CA CYS A 7 -2.10 57.48 -1.46
C CYS A 7 -1.02 56.70 -2.22
N LEU A 8 0.10 56.37 -1.55
CA LEU A 8 1.03 55.35 -2.02
C LEU A 8 0.46 53.95 -1.70
N LEU A 9 0.18 53.16 -2.73
CA LEU A 9 -0.12 51.73 -2.63
C LEU A 9 1.18 50.93 -2.58
N PRO A 10 1.42 50.06 -1.57
CA PRO A 10 2.55 49.15 -1.58
C PRO A 10 2.21 47.92 -2.43
N ILE A 11 3.07 47.62 -3.41
CA ILE A 11 3.05 46.38 -4.19
C ILE A 11 3.51 45.25 -3.26
N LEU A 12 2.58 44.40 -2.82
CA LEU A 12 2.91 43.15 -2.15
C LEU A 12 3.51 42.18 -3.17
N ALA A 13 4.83 42.00 -3.11
CA ALA A 13 5.52 40.89 -3.76
C ALA A 13 5.12 39.58 -3.06
N LEU A 14 4.21 38.83 -3.69
CA LEU A 14 3.90 37.45 -3.29
C LEU A 14 5.11 36.58 -3.64
N THR A 15 5.92 36.24 -2.64
CA THR A 15 6.95 35.21 -2.75
C THR A 15 6.26 33.85 -2.71
N SER A 16 6.08 33.20 -3.87
CA SER A 16 5.63 31.81 -3.90
C SER A 16 6.74 30.91 -3.37
N CYS A 17 6.48 30.27 -2.23
CA CYS A 17 7.35 29.25 -1.67
C CYS A 17 7.14 27.96 -2.47
N GLU A 18 7.91 27.79 -3.55
CA GLU A 18 8.00 26.53 -4.29
C GLU A 18 8.56 25.46 -3.35
N THR A 19 7.67 24.64 -2.78
CA THR A 19 8.08 23.50 -1.95
C THR A 19 8.43 22.36 -2.89
N VAL A 20 9.71 22.08 -3.08
CA VAL A 20 10.17 20.93 -3.88
C VAL A 20 9.65 19.65 -3.22
N PRO A 21 8.82 18.83 -3.90
CA PRO A 21 8.33 17.59 -3.33
C PRO A 21 9.50 16.64 -3.02
N SER A 22 9.46 15.98 -1.87
CA SER A 22 10.44 14.93 -1.55
C SER A 22 10.40 13.79 -2.58
N GLN A 23 11.48 13.02 -2.69
CA GLN A 23 11.54 11.84 -3.58
C GLN A 23 10.39 10.87 -3.31
N ASP A 24 10.03 10.65 -2.04
CA ASP A 24 8.87 9.83 -1.65
C ASP A 24 7.54 10.39 -2.18
N ALA A 25 7.39 11.72 -2.22
CA ALA A 25 6.18 12.35 -2.75
C ALA A 25 6.07 12.20 -4.27
N ASN A 26 7.19 12.22 -5.00
CA ASN A 26 7.23 11.91 -6.43
C ASN A 26 6.85 10.45 -6.70
N ALA A 27 7.51 9.50 -6.03
CA ALA A 27 7.25 8.07 -6.17
C ALA A 27 5.79 7.71 -5.84
N ARG A 28 5.21 8.34 -4.81
CA ARG A 28 3.79 8.18 -4.48
C ARG A 28 2.88 8.68 -5.60
N ARG A 29 3.16 9.85 -6.19
CA ARG A 29 2.36 10.39 -7.28
C ARG A 29 2.41 9.48 -8.51
N GLU A 30 3.60 9.00 -8.86
CA GLU A 30 3.81 8.07 -9.98
C GLU A 30 3.06 6.76 -9.73
N MET A 31 3.15 6.19 -8.51
CA MET A 31 2.36 5.03 -8.13
C MET A 31 0.85 5.28 -8.25
N MET A 32 0.34 6.42 -7.78
CA MET A 32 -1.08 6.75 -7.89
C MET A 32 -1.54 6.95 -9.34
N GLU A 33 -0.67 7.43 -10.23
CA GLU A 33 -0.95 7.48 -11.67
C GLU A 33 -1.00 6.07 -12.25
N SER A 34 0.02 5.23 -11.96
CA SER A 34 0.06 3.84 -12.40
C SER A 34 -1.21 3.07 -11.99
N ILE A 35 -1.63 3.20 -10.72
CA ILE A 35 -2.85 2.57 -10.21
C ILE A 35 -4.08 2.99 -11.02
N ARG A 36 -4.19 4.27 -11.40
CA ARG A 36 -5.33 4.77 -12.19
C ARG A 36 -5.36 4.19 -13.60
N GLN A 37 -4.20 3.84 -14.15
CA GLN A 37 -4.05 3.25 -15.48
C GLN A 37 -4.15 1.72 -15.49
N GLU A 38 -4.27 1.08 -14.33
CA GLU A 38 -4.46 -0.37 -14.27
C GLU A 38 -5.67 -0.82 -15.11
N PRO A 39 -5.54 -1.90 -15.90
CA PRO A 39 -6.68 -2.48 -16.58
C PRO A 39 -7.78 -2.87 -15.59
N ALA A 40 -9.04 -2.66 -15.94
CA ALA A 40 -10.12 -3.30 -15.20
C ALA A 40 -10.06 -4.81 -15.44
N GLY A 41 -10.47 -5.62 -14.46
CA GLY A 41 -10.52 -7.06 -14.63
C GLY A 41 -10.80 -7.80 -13.33
N ASP A 42 -10.95 -9.12 -13.45
CA ASP A 42 -11.13 -10.03 -12.33
C ASP A 42 -9.77 -10.53 -11.83
N TYR A 43 -9.05 -9.62 -11.17
CA TYR A 43 -7.79 -9.89 -10.51
C TYR A 43 -7.62 -8.91 -9.35
N TYR A 44 -6.66 -9.20 -8.48
CA TYR A 44 -6.32 -8.32 -7.37
C TYR A 44 -4.84 -7.95 -7.43
N ILE A 45 -4.49 -6.86 -6.76
CA ILE A 45 -3.10 -6.48 -6.52
C ILE A 45 -2.79 -6.72 -5.04
N GLY A 46 -1.73 -7.49 -4.79
CA GLY A 46 -1.26 -7.85 -3.47
C GLY A 46 0.10 -7.22 -3.16
N ARG A 47 0.26 -6.63 -1.96
CA ARG A 47 1.56 -6.28 -1.40
C ARG A 47 1.83 -7.22 -0.23
N ARG A 48 2.92 -7.99 -0.32
CA ARG A 48 3.34 -8.84 0.78
C ARG A 48 3.69 -7.99 2.01
N TYR A 49 3.13 -8.36 3.17
CA TYR A 49 3.44 -7.74 4.45
C TYR A 49 3.78 -8.81 5.48
N TYR A 50 5.07 -9.15 5.57
CA TYR A 50 5.55 -10.21 6.45
C TYR A 50 6.04 -9.67 7.78
N LYS A 51 5.55 -10.29 8.87
CA LYS A 51 6.02 -10.10 10.25
C LYS A 51 6.24 -11.48 10.84
N GLU A 52 7.27 -11.65 11.67
CA GLU A 52 7.63 -12.97 12.22
C GLU A 52 6.49 -13.55 13.10
N ASP A 53 5.81 -12.67 13.84
CA ASP A 53 4.79 -13.08 14.79
C ASP A 53 3.41 -13.27 14.16
N TYR A 54 2.98 -12.37 13.27
CA TYR A 54 1.62 -12.41 12.70
C TYR A 54 1.49 -13.42 11.57
N LYS A 55 0.28 -13.97 11.40
CA LYS A 55 -0.01 -15.00 10.38
C LYS A 55 -0.79 -14.51 9.16
N PHE A 56 -1.22 -13.24 9.15
CA PHE A 56 -1.73 -12.61 7.93
C PHE A 56 -0.67 -12.57 6.83
N TRP A 57 -1.11 -12.50 5.58
CA TRP A 57 -0.20 -12.52 4.43
C TRP A 57 0.19 -11.12 3.97
N GLY A 58 -0.78 -10.23 3.78
CA GLY A 58 -0.49 -8.97 3.08
C GLY A 58 -1.72 -8.16 2.75
N TRP A 59 -1.48 -7.02 2.11
CA TRP A 59 -2.53 -6.11 1.68
C TRP A 59 -3.02 -6.49 0.30
N VAL A 60 -4.33 -6.60 0.12
CA VAL A 60 -4.97 -6.94 -1.16
C VAL A 60 -5.99 -5.88 -1.51
N ARG A 61 -5.94 -5.39 -2.74
CA ARG A 61 -6.90 -4.43 -3.30
C ARG A 61 -7.35 -4.86 -4.69
N ALA A 62 -8.51 -4.36 -5.12
CA ALA A 62 -8.92 -4.50 -6.51
C ALA A 62 -8.12 -3.54 -7.42
N PRO A 63 -8.16 -3.72 -8.74
CA PRO A 63 -7.52 -2.82 -9.69
C PRO A 63 -8.09 -1.41 -9.55
N ARG A 64 -7.25 -0.39 -9.75
CA ARG A 64 -7.58 1.05 -9.62
C ARG A 64 -7.99 1.53 -8.22
N GLN A 65 -8.04 0.65 -7.22
CA GLN A 65 -8.18 1.07 -5.83
C GLN A 65 -6.83 1.56 -5.30
N SER A 66 -6.84 2.55 -4.40
CA SER A 66 -5.63 2.96 -3.70
C SER A 66 -5.23 1.94 -2.64
N TRP A 67 -3.98 2.00 -2.19
CA TRP A 67 -3.51 1.16 -1.08
C TRP A 67 -4.24 1.42 0.23
N THR A 68 -4.79 2.63 0.45
CA THR A 68 -5.67 2.92 1.60
C THR A 68 -6.99 2.14 1.59
N GLN A 69 -7.41 1.62 0.43
CA GLN A 69 -8.61 0.79 0.29
C GLN A 69 -8.27 -0.72 0.35
N ALA A 70 -6.98 -1.07 0.44
CA ALA A 70 -6.55 -2.45 0.53
C ALA A 70 -6.98 -3.06 1.87
N LYS A 71 -7.22 -4.37 1.84
CA LYS A 71 -7.55 -5.17 3.02
C LYS A 71 -6.33 -5.97 3.43
N LEU A 72 -6.01 -6.02 4.72
CA LEU A 72 -5.03 -6.98 5.24
C LEU A 72 -5.70 -8.35 5.32
N VAL A 73 -5.16 -9.35 4.62
CA VAL A 73 -5.85 -10.64 4.43
C VAL A 73 -5.13 -11.82 5.07
N MET A 74 -5.93 -12.82 5.42
CA MET A 74 -5.47 -14.21 5.55
C MET A 74 -5.65 -14.89 4.20
N LEU A 75 -4.61 -15.56 3.69
CA LEU A 75 -4.75 -16.36 2.48
C LEU A 75 -5.28 -17.74 2.82
N ASN A 76 -6.30 -18.18 2.09
CA ASN A 76 -6.69 -19.57 1.99
C ASN A 76 -5.92 -20.21 0.84
N GLU A 77 -5.07 -21.18 1.18
CA GLU A 77 -4.10 -21.79 0.28
C GLU A 77 -4.43 -23.23 -0.07
N GLN A 78 -5.70 -23.64 0.09
CA GLN A 78 -6.12 -25.01 -0.22
C GLN A 78 -5.90 -25.38 -1.70
N GLN A 79 -5.92 -24.39 -2.60
CA GLN A 79 -5.70 -24.58 -4.04
C GLN A 79 -4.30 -24.15 -4.49
N LYS A 80 -3.78 -23.05 -3.95
CA LYS A 80 -2.49 -22.49 -4.32
C LYS A 80 -1.76 -21.96 -3.09
N LEU A 81 -0.52 -22.38 -2.91
CA LEU A 81 0.38 -21.79 -1.92
C LEU A 81 0.80 -20.38 -2.32
N ALA A 82 0.95 -19.51 -1.32
CA ALA A 82 1.60 -18.22 -1.41
C ALA A 82 3.05 -18.38 -1.87
N PRO A 83 3.62 -17.36 -2.52
CA PRO A 83 4.92 -17.47 -3.17
C PRO A 83 6.07 -17.90 -2.23
N ASP A 84 6.22 -17.26 -1.07
CA ASP A 84 7.23 -17.61 -0.07
C ASP A 84 7.13 -19.05 0.46
N ARG A 85 5.91 -19.52 0.73
CA ARG A 85 5.64 -20.89 1.17
C ARG A 85 5.90 -21.91 0.07
N ALA A 86 5.53 -21.60 -1.17
CA ALA A 86 5.89 -22.43 -2.32
C ALA A 86 7.42 -22.52 -2.53
N ALA A 87 8.15 -21.45 -2.21
CA ALA A 87 9.61 -21.40 -2.23
C ALA A 87 10.28 -22.00 -0.98
N GLY A 88 9.50 -22.38 0.03
CA GLY A 88 10.00 -22.97 1.28
C GLY A 88 10.74 -22.01 2.21
N THR A 89 10.72 -20.70 1.93
CA THR A 89 11.43 -19.68 2.70
C THR A 89 10.46 -18.59 3.12
N LEU A 90 9.83 -18.74 4.28
CA LEU A 90 8.78 -17.85 4.76
C LEU A 90 9.25 -16.38 4.81
N GLY A 91 8.47 -15.48 4.23
CA GLY A 91 8.75 -14.04 4.22
C GLY A 91 9.88 -13.61 3.29
N SER A 92 10.44 -14.50 2.46
CA SER A 92 11.48 -14.15 1.48
C SER A 92 11.03 -13.10 0.46
N ASP A 93 9.73 -12.96 0.28
CA ASP A 93 9.06 -12.05 -0.65
C ASP A 93 8.51 -10.79 0.03
N ASN A 94 8.96 -10.46 1.24
CA ASN A 94 8.44 -9.30 1.97
C ASN A 94 8.56 -8.02 1.11
N ASN A 95 7.47 -7.24 1.07
CA ASN A 95 7.29 -6.04 0.23
C ASN A 95 7.08 -6.28 -1.28
N HIS A 96 7.20 -7.50 -1.81
CA HIS A 96 6.93 -7.73 -3.24
C HIS A 96 5.48 -7.41 -3.62
N GLU A 97 5.28 -6.99 -4.88
CA GLU A 97 3.98 -6.79 -5.52
C GLU A 97 3.58 -8.01 -6.36
N TYR A 98 2.32 -8.42 -6.24
CA TYR A 98 1.77 -9.53 -6.99
C TYR A 98 0.46 -9.15 -7.67
N ARG A 99 0.26 -9.66 -8.88
CA ARG A 99 -1.07 -9.87 -9.45
C ARG A 99 -1.59 -11.18 -8.86
N LEU A 100 -2.74 -11.12 -8.21
CA LEU A 100 -3.39 -12.27 -7.59
C LEU A 100 -4.64 -12.65 -8.37
N SER A 101 -4.81 -13.96 -8.59
CA SER A 101 -6.08 -14.56 -9.01
C SER A 101 -6.72 -15.23 -7.78
N GLY A 102 -8.02 -15.05 -7.62
CA GLY A 102 -8.73 -15.53 -6.45
C GLY A 102 -9.96 -14.69 -6.13
N GLN A 103 -10.51 -14.88 -4.94
CA GLN A 103 -11.69 -14.16 -4.49
C GLN A 103 -11.72 -14.08 -2.96
N PHE A 104 -12.41 -13.06 -2.44
CA PHE A 104 -12.78 -13.03 -1.03
C PHE A 104 -13.91 -14.04 -0.79
N SER A 105 -13.78 -14.92 0.20
CA SER A 105 -14.82 -15.89 0.51
C SER A 105 -16.06 -15.26 1.16
N GLY A 106 -15.89 -14.09 1.78
CA GLY A 106 -16.90 -13.45 2.63
C GLY A 106 -16.70 -13.74 4.12
N ASP A 107 -15.87 -14.72 4.44
CA ASP A 107 -15.54 -15.09 5.81
C ASP A 107 -14.36 -14.27 6.37
N THR A 108 -14.14 -14.44 7.68
CA THR A 108 -12.97 -13.89 8.39
C THR A 108 -12.25 -14.97 9.18
N VAL A 109 -10.95 -14.80 9.36
CA VAL A 109 -10.07 -15.73 10.07
C VAL A 109 -9.44 -15.01 11.25
N TYR A 110 -9.45 -15.68 12.40
CA TYR A 110 -8.82 -15.21 13.63
C TYR A 110 -7.30 -15.35 13.56
N GLU A 111 -6.58 -14.27 13.89
CA GLU A 111 -5.12 -14.26 14.03
C GLU A 111 -4.76 -14.02 15.51
N PRO A 112 -4.14 -15.00 16.19
CA PRO A 112 -3.97 -14.96 17.64
C PRO A 112 -2.91 -13.95 18.10
N ALA A 113 -1.89 -13.63 17.29
CA ALA A 113 -0.82 -12.73 17.71
C ALA A 113 -1.27 -11.26 17.77
N SER A 114 -2.19 -10.85 16.91
CA SER A 114 -2.84 -9.54 16.93
C SER A 114 -4.17 -9.53 17.68
N ASN A 115 -4.73 -10.70 17.97
CA ASN A 115 -6.09 -10.88 18.47
C ASN A 115 -7.16 -10.25 17.55
N GLY A 116 -6.91 -10.28 16.23
CA GLY A 116 -7.75 -9.68 15.21
C GLY A 116 -8.46 -10.70 14.32
N PHE A 117 -9.49 -10.24 13.60
CA PHE A 117 -10.16 -11.01 12.54
C PHE A 117 -9.90 -10.33 11.20
N TYR A 118 -9.46 -11.11 10.22
CA TYR A 118 -9.06 -10.62 8.91
C TYR A 118 -9.86 -11.31 7.81
N PRO A 119 -10.26 -10.59 6.74
CA PRO A 119 -10.94 -11.20 5.61
C PRO A 119 -10.09 -12.32 5.00
N GLU A 120 -10.75 -13.43 4.67
CA GLU A 120 -10.13 -14.54 3.96
C GLU A 120 -10.13 -14.28 2.44
N PHE A 121 -8.98 -14.51 1.82
CA PHE A 121 -8.82 -14.47 0.37
C PHE A 121 -8.41 -15.85 -0.15
N VAL A 122 -9.27 -16.47 -0.95
CA VAL A 122 -9.03 -17.78 -1.58
C VAL A 122 -8.08 -17.59 -2.76
N LEU A 123 -6.83 -18.02 -2.60
CA LEU A 123 -5.79 -17.86 -3.61
C LEU A 123 -5.88 -18.97 -4.66
N THR A 124 -5.92 -18.58 -5.93
CA THR A 124 -5.86 -19.52 -7.07
C THR A 124 -4.66 -19.26 -7.98
N GLY A 125 -4.07 -18.06 -7.93
CA GLY A 125 -2.87 -17.72 -8.68
C GLY A 125 -2.14 -16.50 -8.11
N ALA A 126 -0.82 -16.47 -8.28
CA ALA A 126 0.02 -15.34 -7.89
C ALA A 126 1.15 -15.18 -8.93
N GLU A 127 1.25 -13.99 -9.51
CA GLU A 127 2.26 -13.60 -10.50
C GLU A 127 3.01 -12.38 -9.94
N LEU A 128 4.35 -12.45 -9.89
CA LEU A 128 5.18 -11.33 -9.44
C LEU A 128 5.08 -10.19 -10.44
N LEU A 129 4.75 -8.99 -9.96
CA LEU A 129 4.75 -7.76 -10.76
C LEU A 129 6.04 -6.97 -10.53
N ASP A 130 6.45 -6.84 -9.28
CA ASP A 130 7.58 -6.00 -8.88
C ASP A 130 8.17 -6.53 -7.56
N ASP A 131 9.48 -6.77 -7.52
CA ASP A 131 10.20 -7.19 -6.32
C ASP A 131 10.74 -6.01 -5.49
N THR A 132 10.76 -4.81 -6.08
CA THR A 132 11.26 -3.57 -5.46
C THR A 132 10.26 -2.40 -5.62
N PRO A 133 8.98 -2.59 -5.28
CA PRO A 133 7.95 -1.60 -5.52
C PRO A 133 8.11 -0.37 -4.60
N PRO A 134 7.55 0.78 -5.00
CA PRO A 134 7.60 2.00 -4.21
C PRO A 134 6.93 1.81 -2.83
N PRO A 135 7.39 2.56 -1.81
CA PRO A 135 6.92 2.40 -0.44
C PRO A 135 5.43 2.74 -0.34
N ILE A 136 4.68 1.96 0.45
CA ILE A 136 3.25 2.23 0.72
C ILE A 136 2.98 2.57 2.19
N TYR A 137 4.00 2.62 3.04
CA TYR A 137 3.87 2.86 4.49
C TYR A 137 4.58 4.15 4.91
N LYS A 138 3.95 4.92 5.82
CA LYS A 138 4.58 6.09 6.44
C LYS A 138 5.48 5.71 7.61
N SER A 139 5.10 4.66 8.33
CA SER A 139 5.77 4.24 9.55
C SER A 139 7.14 3.65 9.23
N ARG A 140 8.19 4.27 9.79
CA ARG A 140 9.53 3.67 9.78
C ARG A 140 9.48 2.28 10.43
N GLY A 141 10.15 1.31 9.82
CA GLY A 141 10.16 -0.07 10.33
C GLY A 141 8.90 -0.88 9.98
N ALA A 142 7.97 -0.35 9.18
CA ALA A 142 6.81 -1.11 8.70
C ALA A 142 7.22 -2.49 8.16
N LEU A 143 8.21 -2.49 7.27
CA LEU A 143 8.74 -3.65 6.58
C LEU A 143 9.77 -4.47 7.36
N ASP A 144 10.21 -4.02 8.55
CA ASP A 144 11.11 -4.82 9.39
C ASP A 144 10.31 -5.95 10.05
N PRO A 145 10.51 -7.24 9.69
CA PRO A 145 9.66 -8.33 10.18
C PRO A 145 9.63 -8.49 11.71
N LYS A 146 10.65 -7.99 12.41
CA LYS A 146 10.85 -8.14 13.87
C LYS A 146 10.05 -7.12 14.69
N ILE A 147 9.65 -6.01 14.08
CA ILE A 147 8.94 -4.94 14.79
C ILE A 147 7.44 -5.25 14.82
N ARG A 148 6.84 -5.49 15.98
CA ARG A 148 5.40 -5.80 16.11
C ARG A 148 4.50 -4.60 15.87
N ILE A 149 4.35 -4.20 14.61
CA ILE A 149 3.41 -3.19 14.15
C ILE A 149 2.56 -3.74 13.01
N ILE A 150 1.32 -3.27 12.92
CA ILE A 150 0.43 -3.49 11.78
C ILE A 150 0.28 -2.15 11.08
N ALA A 151 1.21 -1.84 10.18
CA ALA A 151 1.26 -0.56 9.51
C ALA A 151 0.16 -0.48 8.43
N GLN A 152 -0.64 0.58 8.47
CA GLN A 152 -1.62 0.86 7.43
C GLN A 152 -0.92 1.49 6.21
N PRO A 153 -1.29 1.07 4.98
CA PRO A 153 -0.85 1.77 3.79
C PRO A 153 -1.44 3.19 3.71
N TYR A 154 -0.79 4.06 2.94
CA TYR A 154 -1.20 5.46 2.76
C TYR A 154 -1.77 5.78 1.38
#